data_AF-A0A948C8R4-F1
#
_entry.id   AF-A0A948C8R4-F1
#
_cell.length_a   1.000
_cell.length_b   1.000
_cell.length_c   1.000
_cell.angle_alpha   90.00
_cell.angle_beta   90.00
_cell.angle_gamma   90.00
#
_symmetry.space_group_name_H-M   'P 1'
#
loop_
_entity.id
_entity.type
_entity.pdbx_description
1 polymer ?
#
loop_
_entity_poly.entity_id
_entity_poly.type
_entity_poly.pdbx_seq_one_letter_code
_entity_poly.pdbx_strand_id
1 'polypeptide(L)'
;MIIIPLLASLGIKMPKTFSKAITTPAATGECVSVLMDISFSKKQIENLVKKENTCLVRGGGLDLAPADEKLIKAAYPLSMQSYSRTVVSIMAKKYAMGVNHSLIDIPVGPTAKVPDMKIANHLKKQFTYV
;
A
#
# COMPACT_ATOMS: atom_id res chain seq x y z
N MET A 1 -4.22 -11.10 1.47
CA MET A 1 -5.42 -11.82 1.96
C MET A 1 -5.10 -12.82 3.07
N ILE A 2 -3.91 -13.43 3.11
CA ILE A 2 -3.55 -14.42 4.16
C ILE A 2 -2.93 -13.77 5.40
N ILE A 3 -1.87 -12.97 5.21
CA ILE A 3 -1.08 -12.39 6.32
C ILE A 3 -1.93 -11.44 7.19
N ILE A 4 -2.84 -10.68 6.58
CA ILE A 4 -3.60 -9.65 7.30
C ILE A 4 -4.60 -10.27 8.30
N PRO A 5 -5.47 -11.23 7.91
CA PRO A 5 -6.32 -11.94 8.88
C PRO A 5 -5.52 -12.69 9.94
N LEU A 6 -4.38 -13.29 9.57
CA LEU A 6 -3.51 -13.99 10.53
C LEU A 6 -2.99 -13.04 11.62
N LEU A 7 -2.52 -11.85 11.25
CA LEU A 7 -2.04 -10.88 12.23
C LEU A 7 -3.21 -10.31 13.06
N ALA A 8 -4.36 -10.06 12.43
CA ALA A 8 -5.56 -9.60 13.13
C ALA A 8 -6.08 -10.62 14.16
N SER A 9 -6.03 -11.92 13.85
CA SER A 9 -6.43 -12.99 14.78
C SER A 9 -5.50 -13.13 15.98
N LEU A 10 -4.24 -12.68 15.84
CA LEU A 10 -3.28 -12.55 16.94
C LEU A 10 -3.42 -11.24 17.73
N GLY A 11 -4.45 -10.44 17.45
CA GLY A 11 -4.70 -9.17 18.13
C GLY A 11 -3.85 -8.00 17.63
N ILE A 12 -3.08 -8.19 16.55
CA ILE A 12 -2.24 -7.14 15.97
C ILE A 12 -3.10 -6.23 15.08
N LYS A 13 -3.09 -4.92 15.36
CA LYS A 13 -3.80 -3.95 14.53
C LYS A 13 -3.07 -3.72 13.21
N MET A 14 -3.68 -4.13 12.11
CA MET A 14 -3.10 -4.00 10.77
C MET A 14 -4.13 -3.49 9.75
N PRO A 15 -4.56 -2.21 9.82
CA PRO A 15 -5.41 -1.64 8.80
C PRO A 15 -4.66 -1.55 7.46
N LYS A 16 -5.16 -2.20 6.42
CA LYS A 16 -4.51 -2.22 5.12
C LYS A 16 -5.32 -1.45 4.08
N THR A 17 -4.68 -0.40 3.56
CA THR A 17 -5.14 0.31 2.38
C THR A 17 -4.46 -0.19 1.11
N PHE A 18 -5.16 -0.13 -0.02
CA PHE A 18 -4.63 -0.43 -1.35
C PHE A 18 -4.84 0.73 -2.32
N SER A 19 -3.89 0.89 -3.23
CA SER A 19 -4.03 1.73 -4.42
C SER A 19 -4.53 0.87 -5.59
N LYS A 20 -5.05 1.54 -6.62
CA LYS A 20 -5.41 0.87 -7.88
C LYS A 20 -4.17 0.22 -8.51
N ALA A 21 -4.36 -0.89 -9.20
CA ALA A 21 -3.34 -1.47 -10.06
C ALA A 21 -2.78 -0.44 -11.06
N ILE A 22 -1.45 -0.45 -11.22
CA ILE A 22 -0.71 0.44 -12.13
C ILE A 22 -0.08 -0.40 -13.26
N THR A 23 0.83 -1.29 -12.93
CA THR A 23 1.56 -2.13 -13.89
C THR A 23 1.13 -3.61 -13.84
N THR A 24 0.24 -3.97 -12.92
CA THR A 24 -0.22 -5.34 -12.69
C THR A 24 -1.66 -5.51 -13.23
N PRO A 25 -2.08 -6.72 -13.67
CA PRO A 25 -3.45 -6.96 -14.14
C PRO A 25 -4.50 -6.75 -13.05
N ALA A 26 -4.18 -7.13 -11.81
CA ALA A 26 -5.01 -6.91 -10.63
C ALA A 26 -4.11 -6.64 -9.42
N ALA A 27 -4.50 -5.68 -8.57
CA ALA A 27 -3.88 -5.49 -7.27
C ALA A 27 -4.79 -6.07 -6.17
N THR A 28 -4.32 -6.02 -4.93
CA THR A 28 -5.03 -6.62 -3.79
C THR A 28 -6.45 -6.08 -3.63
N GLY A 29 -6.67 -4.79 -3.92
CA GLY A 29 -8.00 -4.18 -3.83
C GLY A 29 -8.98 -4.78 -4.83
N GLU A 30 -8.57 -4.95 -6.09
CA GLU A 30 -9.39 -5.56 -7.13
C GLU A 30 -9.71 -7.02 -6.79
N CYS A 31 -8.72 -7.81 -6.33
CA CYS A 31 -8.96 -9.20 -5.93
C CYS A 31 -9.95 -9.32 -4.75
N VAL A 32 -9.82 -8.46 -3.74
CA VAL A 32 -10.68 -8.49 -2.55
C VAL A 32 -12.09 -7.97 -2.86
N SER A 33 -12.23 -7.04 -3.81
CA SER A 33 -13.53 -6.48 -4.21
C SER A 33 -14.52 -7.50 -4.79
N VAL A 34 -14.02 -8.65 -5.25
CA VAL A 34 -14.87 -9.76 -5.73
C VAL A 34 -15.64 -10.42 -4.58
N LEU A 35 -15.12 -10.33 -3.35
CA LEU A 35 -15.66 -11.04 -2.19
C LEU A 35 -16.33 -10.11 -1.17
N MET A 36 -16.00 -8.83 -1.17
CA MET A 36 -16.43 -7.89 -0.14
C MET A 36 -16.33 -6.45 -0.63
N ASP A 37 -17.13 -5.57 -0.01
CA ASP A 37 -17.00 -4.14 -0.21
C ASP A 37 -15.64 -3.64 0.29
N ILE A 38 -15.04 -2.73 -0.48
CA ILE A 38 -13.74 -2.13 -0.18
C ILE A 38 -13.82 -0.60 -0.01
N SER A 39 -15.00 -0.02 -0.15
CA SER A 39 -15.24 1.42 -0.12
C SER A 39 -16.08 1.78 1.11
N PHE A 40 -15.45 2.47 2.05
CA PHE A 40 -16.07 2.84 3.32
C PHE A 40 -15.71 4.28 3.67
N SER A 41 -16.59 4.96 4.41
CA SER A 41 -16.30 6.25 5.02
C SER A 41 -15.24 6.12 6.12
N LYS A 42 -14.55 7.23 6.45
CA LYS A 42 -13.57 7.27 7.54
C LYS A 42 -14.13 6.70 8.85
N LYS A 43 -15.36 7.09 9.23
CA LYS A 43 -16.01 6.61 10.46
C LYS A 43 -16.26 5.10 10.44
N GLN A 44 -16.68 4.54 9.31
CA GLN A 44 -16.84 3.09 9.15
C GLN A 44 -15.51 2.37 9.26
N ILE A 45 -14.44 2.93 8.67
CA ILE A 45 -13.09 2.36 8.74
C ILE A 45 -12.57 2.34 10.17
N GLU A 46 -12.73 3.45 10.91
CA GLU A 46 -12.35 3.51 12.32
C GLU A 46 -13.10 2.47 13.17
N ASN A 47 -14.40 2.27 12.90
CA ASN A 47 -15.21 1.28 13.60
C ASN A 47 -14.76 -0.16 13.27
N LEU A 48 -14.49 -0.45 11.99
CA LEU A 48 -13.97 -1.76 11.55
C LEU A 48 -12.64 -2.07 12.22
N VAL A 49 -11.71 -1.12 12.25
CA VAL A 49 -10.39 -1.32 12.87
C VAL A 49 -10.51 -1.49 14.39
N LYS A 50 -11.44 -0.79 15.05
CA LYS A 50 -11.71 -0.96 16.48
C LYS A 50 -12.28 -2.34 16.82
N LYS A 51 -13.14 -2.89 15.95
CA LYS A 51 -13.85 -4.15 16.19
C LYS A 51 -13.04 -5.37 15.75
N GLU A 52 -12.43 -5.32 14.57
CA GLU A 52 -11.82 -6.47 13.89
C GLU A 52 -10.28 -6.41 13.88
N ASN A 53 -9.66 -5.38 14.49
CA ASN A 53 -8.23 -5.07 14.43
C ASN A 53 -7.67 -4.81 13.01
N THR A 54 -8.47 -4.96 11.97
CA THR A 54 -8.04 -4.76 10.59
C THR A 54 -9.16 -4.26 9.70
N CYS A 55 -8.78 -3.81 8.51
CA CYS A 55 -9.68 -3.52 7.41
C CYS A 55 -8.91 -3.70 6.10
N LEU A 56 -9.63 -4.01 5.03
CA LEU A 56 -9.12 -4.13 3.67
C LEU A 56 -9.88 -3.12 2.82
N VAL A 57 -9.30 -1.93 2.61
CA VAL A 57 -10.05 -0.81 2.00
C VAL A 57 -9.27 -0.08 0.90
N ARG A 58 -9.99 0.54 -0.03
CA ARG A 58 -9.41 1.37 -1.08
C ARG A 58 -9.04 2.74 -0.52
N GLY A 59 -7.77 3.14 -0.67
CA GLY A 59 -7.26 4.38 -0.07
C GLY A 59 -7.78 5.69 -0.66
N GLY A 60 -8.29 5.67 -1.89
CA GLY A 60 -8.66 6.89 -2.63
C GLY A 60 -9.83 7.69 -2.05
N GLY A 61 -10.55 7.17 -1.05
CA GLY A 61 -11.61 7.90 -0.33
C GLY A 61 -11.19 8.50 1.01
N LEU A 62 -9.94 8.28 1.45
CA LEU A 62 -9.46 8.66 2.78
C LEU A 62 -8.58 9.93 2.80
N ASP A 63 -8.28 10.49 1.62
CA ASP A 63 -7.41 11.66 1.43
C ASP A 63 -6.09 11.59 2.24
N LEU A 64 -5.47 10.40 2.29
CA LEU A 64 -4.28 10.14 3.11
C LEU A 64 -3.03 10.86 2.57
N ALA A 65 -2.93 11.02 1.25
CA ALA A 65 -1.80 11.65 0.58
C ALA A 65 -2.26 12.31 -0.73
N PRO A 66 -3.04 13.40 -0.69
CA PRO A 66 -3.63 14.04 -1.88
C PRO A 66 -2.58 14.45 -2.92
N ALA A 67 -1.42 14.91 -2.47
CA ALA A 67 -0.32 15.29 -3.34
C ALA A 67 0.22 14.07 -4.13
N ASP A 68 0.35 12.92 -3.48
CA ASP A 68 0.82 11.67 -4.11
C ASP A 68 -0.11 11.25 -5.25
N GLU A 69 -1.43 11.31 -5.02
CA GLU A 69 -2.42 10.95 -6.05
C GLU A 69 -2.34 11.86 -7.28
N LYS A 70 -2.22 13.18 -7.08
CA LYS A 70 -2.05 14.15 -8.17
C LYS A 70 -0.77 13.87 -8.96
N LEU A 71 0.34 13.60 -8.27
CA LEU A 71 1.60 13.24 -8.91
C LEU A 71 1.48 11.93 -9.70
N ILE A 72 0.78 10.92 -9.17
CA ILE A 72 0.54 9.64 -9.88
C ILE A 72 -0.22 9.88 -11.17
N LYS A 73 -1.29 10.68 -11.11
CA LYS A 73 -2.10 11.02 -12.28
C LYS A 73 -1.29 11.70 -13.39
N ALA A 74 -0.36 12.59 -13.03
CA ALA A 74 0.48 13.29 -14.01
C ALA A 74 1.60 12.40 -14.58
N ALA A 75 2.25 11.59 -13.75
CA ALA A 75 3.46 10.87 -14.14
C ALA A 75 3.20 9.48 -14.76
N TYR A 76 2.05 8.86 -14.46
CA TYR A 76 1.71 7.54 -14.98
C TYR A 76 1.63 7.48 -16.51
N PRO A 77 0.95 8.41 -17.21
CA PRO A 77 0.91 8.42 -18.68
C PRO A 77 2.29 8.59 -19.33
N LEU A 78 3.22 9.23 -18.62
CA LEU A 78 4.59 9.49 -19.08
C LEU A 78 5.55 8.34 -18.78
N SER A 79 5.08 7.25 -18.17
CA SER A 79 5.93 6.15 -17.67
C SER A 79 7.06 6.61 -16.72
N MET A 80 6.89 7.76 -16.07
CA MET A 80 7.89 8.34 -15.16
C MET A 80 7.71 7.78 -13.75
N GLN A 81 8.29 6.60 -13.51
CA GLN A 81 8.33 5.96 -12.19
C GLN A 81 9.76 5.78 -11.69
N SER A 82 10.27 6.76 -10.95
CA SER A 82 11.52 6.58 -10.21
C SER A 82 11.31 5.75 -8.94
N TYR A 83 12.37 5.05 -8.53
CA TYR A 83 12.38 4.28 -7.29
C TYR A 83 12.16 5.17 -6.06
N SER A 84 12.89 6.28 -5.96
CA SER A 84 12.76 7.22 -4.83
C SER A 84 11.33 7.74 -4.68
N ARG A 85 10.66 8.05 -5.79
CA ARG A 85 9.26 8.48 -5.77
C ARG A 85 8.33 7.37 -5.30
N THR A 86 8.58 6.13 -5.71
CA THR A 86 7.81 4.96 -5.25
C THR A 86 7.94 4.80 -3.74
N VAL A 87 9.15 4.95 -3.19
CA VAL A 87 9.40 4.92 -1.74
C VAL A 87 8.62 6.02 -1.03
N VAL A 88 8.75 7.28 -1.47
CA VAL A 88 8.05 8.43 -0.87
C VAL A 88 6.53 8.26 -0.91
N SER A 89 5.99 7.82 -2.06
CA SER A 89 4.56 7.53 -2.22
C SER A 89 4.08 6.52 -1.19
N ILE A 90 4.77 5.38 -1.08
CA ILE A 90 4.40 4.30 -0.15
C ILE A 90 4.47 4.81 1.29
N MET A 91 5.59 5.43 1.68
CA MET A 91 5.82 5.86 3.06
C MET A 91 4.88 6.98 3.50
N ALA A 92 4.58 7.96 2.64
CA ALA A 92 3.64 9.04 2.96
C ALA A 92 2.26 8.51 3.40
N LYS A 93 1.74 7.48 2.71
CA LYS A 93 0.48 6.83 3.08
C LYS A 93 0.58 6.05 4.39
N LYS A 94 1.73 5.42 4.69
CA LYS A 94 1.92 4.68 5.96
C LYS A 94 2.02 5.65 7.14
N TYR A 95 2.76 6.73 6.95
CA TYR A 95 2.87 7.80 7.94
C TYR A 95 1.51 8.45 8.23
N ALA A 96 0.75 8.83 7.19
CA ALA A 96 -0.59 9.41 7.35
C ALA A 96 -1.58 8.48 8.08
N MET A 97 -1.37 7.17 7.99
CA MET A 97 -2.16 6.16 8.72
C MET A 97 -1.69 5.93 10.16
N GLY A 98 -0.62 6.58 10.62
CA GLY A 98 -0.06 6.39 11.95
C GLY A 98 0.59 5.01 12.16
N VAL A 99 1.09 4.39 11.09
CA VAL A 99 1.74 3.08 11.17
C VAL A 99 3.07 3.19 11.92
N ASN A 100 3.25 2.40 12.97
CA ASN A 100 4.47 2.36 13.78
C ASN A 100 5.47 1.27 13.33
N HIS A 101 4.98 0.22 12.67
CA HIS A 101 5.80 -0.88 12.14
C HIS A 101 5.36 -1.18 10.71
N SER A 102 6.30 -1.26 9.79
CA SER A 102 6.03 -1.51 8.38
C SER A 102 6.89 -2.67 7.88
N LEU A 103 6.26 -3.64 7.21
CA LEU A 103 6.95 -4.70 6.48
C LEU A 103 6.86 -4.37 4.98
N ILE A 104 8.01 -4.22 4.33
CA ILE A 104 8.10 -3.93 2.90
C ILE A 104 8.57 -5.19 2.18
N ASP A 105 7.71 -5.69 1.30
CA ASP A 105 8.04 -6.76 0.36
C ASP A 105 8.64 -6.15 -0.92
N ILE A 106 9.79 -6.66 -1.36
CA ILE A 106 10.51 -6.23 -2.56
C ILE A 106 10.74 -7.47 -3.44
N PRO A 107 9.78 -7.83 -4.31
CA PRO A 107 9.96 -8.93 -5.24
C PRO A 107 11.08 -8.64 -6.24
N VAL A 108 12.04 -9.56 -6.35
CA VAL A 108 13.19 -9.45 -7.25
C VAL A 108 13.08 -10.52 -8.33
N GLY A 109 13.26 -10.12 -9.59
CA GLY A 109 13.30 -11.07 -10.70
C GLY A 109 13.34 -10.39 -12.07
N PRO A 110 13.64 -11.13 -13.15
CA PRO A 110 13.92 -10.58 -14.48
C PRO A 110 12.77 -9.74 -15.07
N THR A 111 11.53 -10.09 -14.71
CA THR A 111 10.30 -9.43 -15.16
C THR A 111 9.64 -8.59 -14.05
N ALA A 112 10.22 -8.57 -12.85
CA ALA A 112 9.72 -7.78 -11.74
C ALA A 112 10.13 -6.30 -11.91
N LYS A 113 9.45 -5.41 -11.17
CA LYS A 113 9.85 -4.00 -11.11
C LYS A 113 11.28 -3.81 -10.59
N VAL A 114 11.78 -4.74 -9.79
CA VAL A 114 13.16 -4.76 -9.29
C VAL A 114 13.88 -5.94 -9.94
N PRO A 115 14.78 -5.71 -10.91
CA PRO A 115 15.36 -6.79 -11.71
C PRO A 115 16.47 -7.55 -10.98
N ASP A 116 17.15 -6.91 -10.02
CA ASP A 116 18.32 -7.48 -9.34
C ASP A 116 18.42 -7.09 -7.86
N MET A 117 19.28 -7.81 -7.15
CA MET A 117 19.55 -7.59 -5.72
C MET A 117 20.26 -6.28 -5.43
N LYS A 118 20.97 -5.68 -6.40
CA LYS A 118 21.67 -4.40 -6.21
C LYS A 118 20.64 -3.28 -6.03
N ILE A 119 19.61 -3.25 -6.87
CA ILE A 119 18.50 -2.31 -6.77
C ILE A 119 17.65 -2.61 -5.53
N ALA A 120 17.40 -3.89 -5.22
CA ALA A 120 16.65 -4.27 -4.01
C ALA A 120 17.35 -3.76 -2.73
N ASN A 121 18.68 -3.91 -2.64
CA ASN A 121 19.47 -3.40 -1.52
C ASN A 121 19.49 -1.87 -1.45
N HIS A 122 19.47 -1.18 -2.60
CA HIS A 122 19.31 0.27 -2.65
C HIS A 122 17.95 0.70 -2.09
N LEU A 123 16.86 0.07 -2.55
CA LEU A 123 15.51 0.33 -2.05
C LEU A 123 15.37 0.02 -0.57
N LYS A 124 15.93 -1.10 -0.09
CA LYS A 124 15.97 -1.44 1.34
C LYS A 124 16.52 -0.29 2.17
N LYS A 125 17.66 0.28 1.77
CA LYS A 125 18.23 1.44 2.46
C LYS A 125 17.26 2.63 2.42
N GLN A 126 16.71 2.96 1.26
CA GLN A 126 15.75 4.06 1.15
C GLN A 126 14.53 3.87 2.07
N PHE A 127 13.93 2.69 2.12
CA PHE A 127 12.80 2.41 3.02
C PHE A 127 13.16 2.43 4.50
N THR A 128 14.43 2.21 4.86
CA THR A 128 14.89 2.18 6.25
C THR A 128 15.16 3.58 6.81
N TYR A 129 15.53 4.53 5.96
CA TYR A 129 15.97 5.87 6.35
C TYR A 129 15.00 7.00 5.95
N VAL A 130 13.79 6.66 5.48
CA VAL A 130 12.71 7.60 5.11
C VAL A 130 11.62 7.60 6.18
#